data_AF-A0A3D5SKG9-F1
#
_entry.id   AF-A0A3D5SKG9-F1
#
_cell.length_a   1.000
_cell.length_b   1.000
_cell.length_c   1.000
_cell.angle_alpha   90.00
_cell.angle_beta   90.00
_cell.angle_gamma   90.00
#
_symmetry.space_group_name_H-M   'P 1'
#
loop_
_entity.id
_entity.type
_entity.pdbx_description
1 polymer ?
#
loop_
_entity_poly.entity_id
_entity_poly.type
_entity_poly.pdbx_seq_one_letter_code
_entity_poly.pdbx_strand_id
1 'polypeptide(L)'
;MSRSGIESWKWAVWGALAITLLSVYPQLVMWGVRGREWNGSFAEVDGDEWAYSAYIQALIDGRPRRNDPYTGREESPGHPVPESLFSIQFVPAYAIAGPARLLGASSSTAFIALAVLAPFFSCLAIFWLITNVIKDHRLAAVGSVVVLCFGALGAGQGVVHLLTSDYGYSSFLFLRRYEPLAPFPLFFVFCAFVWRMLTAEQRFRIGWSVAAGLTGGLLIFSYFYLWTSAVAWFMCMALLWVVARPKDLRKRVSSFATILMVALGAVAPYALLLSRRSVTIDSRYKMALSHAPDLLRIPEVLGFGVIVLIVFSALRGRINWCAPETLFAASFALMPLVVFNQQVITGRSLQPFHYEVFIANYVALLSAVLAIVIIWRRPQAMEQPVRQRILARLLFVAILWGLIEVVAPTKLIVRISQFTDRAAAICQRLGQLAKTDKARNYNTEGPDPRPLVLASDDKVALILPTFAPHALLWASHFGFLDLHPNERRERFYKYLYYTGIDESRFANELGQPMSALAAAAFGHERVIPDQSVLAKPITGEEIAKEVAGYQAYASSFTREKAAQHLLSYVIVPADGSIDLSNLDRWYERDRGDQVGDHILYRVQLRP
;
A
#
# COMPACT_ATOMS: atom_id res chain seq x y z
N MET A 1 33.46 -14.89 -7.26
CA MET A 1 33.23 -14.76 -5.80
C MET A 1 34.19 -15.69 -5.09
N SER A 2 34.95 -15.20 -4.10
CA SER A 2 35.73 -16.08 -3.22
C SER A 2 34.79 -17.03 -2.45
N ARG A 3 35.28 -18.19 -1.99
CA ARG A 3 34.52 -19.10 -1.10
C ARG A 3 33.93 -18.35 0.11
N SER A 4 34.64 -17.35 0.64
CA SER A 4 34.16 -16.48 1.73
C SER A 4 32.93 -15.64 1.37
N GLY A 5 32.75 -15.29 0.09
CA GLY A 5 31.58 -14.58 -0.39
C GLY A 5 30.33 -15.46 -0.50
N ILE A 6 30.46 -16.76 -0.70
CA ILE A 6 29.29 -17.67 -0.76
C ILE A 6 28.79 -17.96 0.66
N GLU A 7 29.71 -18.17 1.60
CA GLU A 7 29.34 -18.42 3.00
C GLU A 7 28.66 -17.23 3.68
N SER A 8 28.96 -16.00 3.25
CA SER A 8 28.35 -14.80 3.81
C SER A 8 26.87 -14.63 3.46
N TRP A 9 26.49 -14.94 2.22
CA TRP A 9 25.10 -14.84 1.76
C TRP A 9 24.21 -15.96 2.29
N LYS A 10 24.78 -17.09 2.73
CA LYS A 10 24.02 -18.19 3.35
C LYS A 10 23.13 -17.69 4.50
N TRP A 11 23.67 -16.85 5.38
CA TRP A 11 22.90 -16.30 6.52
C TRP A 11 21.78 -15.37 6.08
N ALA A 12 22.05 -14.55 5.05
CA ALA A 12 21.04 -13.67 4.46
C ALA A 12 19.87 -14.47 3.87
N VAL A 13 20.17 -15.55 3.15
CA VAL A 13 19.15 -16.43 2.56
C VAL A 13 18.29 -17.06 3.65
N TRP A 14 18.89 -17.56 4.74
CA TRP A 14 18.10 -18.11 5.86
C TRP A 14 17.20 -17.06 6.52
N GLY A 15 17.71 -15.85 6.77
CA GLY A 15 16.91 -14.75 7.29
C GLY A 15 15.77 -14.37 6.34
N ALA A 16 16.04 -14.30 5.04
CA ALA A 16 15.05 -14.00 4.01
C ALA A 16 13.97 -15.09 3.92
N LEU A 17 14.34 -16.38 3.96
CA LEU A 17 13.38 -17.49 4.01
C LEU A 17 12.50 -17.43 5.26
N ALA A 18 13.04 -17.07 6.43
CA ALA A 18 12.24 -16.92 7.64
C ALA A 18 11.19 -15.81 7.50
N ILE A 19 11.55 -14.64 6.97
CA ILE A 19 10.60 -13.55 6.71
C ILE A 19 9.56 -13.96 5.65
N THR A 20 9.98 -14.66 4.60
CA THR A 20 9.06 -15.21 3.58
C THR A 20 8.05 -16.17 4.17
N LEU A 21 8.47 -17.08 5.06
CA LEU A 21 7.55 -18.00 5.74
C LEU A 21 6.53 -17.25 6.60
N LEU A 22 6.96 -16.22 7.33
CA LEU A 22 6.07 -15.35 8.09
C LEU A 22 5.08 -14.61 7.16
N SER A 23 5.55 -14.08 6.03
CA SER A 23 4.72 -13.38 5.05
C SER A 23 3.65 -14.27 4.40
N VAL A 24 4.00 -15.51 4.08
CA VAL A 24 3.11 -16.45 3.38
C VAL A 24 2.16 -17.17 4.35
N TYR A 25 2.38 -17.06 5.66
CA TYR A 25 1.57 -17.73 6.67
C TYR A 25 0.06 -17.50 6.54
N PRO A 26 -0.47 -16.27 6.33
CA PRO A 26 -1.91 -16.06 6.13
C PRO A 26 -2.46 -16.86 4.94
N GLN A 27 -1.69 -16.94 3.84
CA GLN A 27 -2.05 -17.74 2.66
C GLN A 27 -2.05 -19.24 2.96
N LEU A 28 -1.05 -19.74 3.71
CA LEU A 28 -0.99 -21.15 4.11
C LEU A 28 -2.19 -21.53 4.99
N VAL A 29 -2.56 -20.67 5.94
CA VAL A 29 -3.75 -20.88 6.78
C VAL A 29 -5.00 -20.87 5.93
N MET A 30 -5.15 -19.93 5.00
CA MET A 30 -6.30 -19.89 4.11
C MET A 30 -6.42 -21.14 3.24
N TRP A 31 -5.32 -21.62 2.65
CA TRP A 31 -5.30 -22.89 1.92
C TRP A 31 -5.65 -24.08 2.81
N GLY A 32 -5.14 -24.13 4.05
CA GLY A 32 -5.47 -25.18 5.01
C GLY A 32 -6.94 -25.20 5.38
N VAL A 33 -7.55 -24.02 5.57
CA VAL A 33 -8.96 -23.88 5.98
C VAL A 33 -9.93 -24.09 4.81
N ARG A 34 -9.61 -23.61 3.61
CA ARG A 34 -10.47 -23.79 2.41
C ARG A 34 -10.27 -25.16 1.75
N GLY A 35 -9.08 -25.74 1.85
CA GLY A 35 -8.77 -27.04 1.27
C GLY A 35 -9.10 -27.11 -0.22
N ARG A 36 -9.91 -28.10 -0.62
CA ARG A 36 -10.35 -28.30 -2.01
C ARG A 36 -11.39 -27.28 -2.49
N GLU A 37 -11.98 -26.50 -1.57
CA GLU A 37 -12.95 -25.46 -1.90
C GLU A 37 -12.30 -24.09 -2.16
N TRP A 38 -10.97 -24.02 -2.19
CA TRP A 38 -10.25 -22.79 -2.48
C TRP A 38 -10.51 -22.35 -3.93
N ASN A 39 -11.06 -21.15 -4.11
CA ASN A 39 -11.45 -20.63 -5.43
C ASN A 39 -10.38 -19.73 -6.07
N GLY A 40 -9.13 -19.77 -5.60
CA GLY A 40 -8.04 -19.05 -6.25
C GLY A 40 -7.83 -17.61 -5.78
N SER A 41 -8.45 -17.20 -4.66
CA SER A 41 -8.20 -15.88 -4.06
C SER A 41 -6.86 -15.84 -3.29
N PHE A 42 -6.32 -14.64 -3.09
CA PHE A 42 -5.21 -14.40 -2.18
C PHE A 42 -5.74 -14.06 -0.78
N ALA A 43 -5.00 -14.45 0.27
CA ALA A 43 -5.31 -14.07 1.64
C ALA A 43 -4.98 -12.59 1.79
N GLU A 44 -5.99 -11.77 2.07
CA GLU A 44 -5.89 -10.33 2.26
C GLU A 44 -5.00 -10.01 3.47
N VAL A 45 -4.29 -8.88 3.43
CA VAL A 45 -3.54 -8.35 4.58
C VAL A 45 -3.97 -6.91 4.91
N ASP A 46 -4.56 -6.21 3.93
CA ASP A 46 -5.08 -4.84 4.04
C ASP A 46 -6.17 -4.60 2.99
N GLY A 47 -7.11 -3.68 3.26
CA GLY A 47 -8.30 -3.48 2.42
C GLY A 47 -8.02 -2.85 1.05
N ASP A 48 -6.95 -2.07 0.90
CA ASP A 48 -6.62 -1.43 -0.39
C ASP A 48 -6.17 -2.48 -1.45
N GLU A 49 -5.80 -3.70 -1.03
CA GLU A 49 -5.29 -4.77 -1.88
C GLU A 49 -6.27 -5.19 -2.99
N TRP A 50 -7.58 -5.05 -2.76
CA TRP A 50 -8.59 -5.35 -3.78
C TRP A 50 -8.52 -4.41 -4.97
N ALA A 51 -8.40 -3.10 -4.74
CA ALA A 51 -8.27 -2.14 -5.83
C ALA A 51 -6.95 -2.30 -6.59
N TYR A 52 -5.87 -2.61 -5.87
CA TYR A 52 -4.58 -2.92 -6.49
C TYR A 52 -4.67 -4.18 -7.36
N SER A 53 -5.31 -5.24 -6.89
CA SER A 53 -5.50 -6.49 -7.63
C SER A 53 -6.38 -6.29 -8.86
N ALA A 54 -7.48 -5.54 -8.73
CA ALA A 54 -8.37 -5.17 -9.83
C ALA A 54 -7.63 -4.42 -10.95
N TYR A 55 -6.83 -3.42 -10.59
CA TYR A 55 -6.07 -2.62 -11.56
C TYR A 55 -4.98 -3.47 -12.25
N ILE A 56 -4.27 -4.33 -11.52
CA ILE A 56 -3.29 -5.25 -12.11
C ILE A 56 -3.99 -6.27 -13.02
N GLN A 57 -5.16 -6.79 -12.64
CA GLN A 57 -5.93 -7.69 -13.52
C GLN A 57 -6.29 -6.98 -14.82
N ALA A 58 -6.74 -5.73 -14.76
CA ALA A 58 -7.03 -4.94 -15.95
C ALA A 58 -5.83 -4.83 -16.89
N LEU A 59 -4.62 -4.58 -16.35
CA LEU A 59 -3.39 -4.55 -17.14
C LEU A 59 -3.02 -5.93 -17.72
N ILE A 60 -3.22 -7.01 -16.96
CA ILE A 60 -3.04 -8.39 -17.41
C ILE A 60 -3.97 -8.70 -18.60
N ASP A 61 -5.22 -8.24 -18.52
CA ASP A 61 -6.22 -8.37 -19.58
C ASP A 61 -5.92 -7.49 -20.81
N GLY A 62 -4.89 -6.64 -20.73
CA GLY A 62 -4.41 -5.80 -21.82
C GLY A 62 -5.08 -4.43 -21.93
N ARG A 63 -5.75 -3.97 -20.86
CA ARG A 63 -6.34 -2.63 -20.76
C ARG A 63 -5.24 -1.57 -20.66
N PRO A 64 -5.49 -0.32 -21.11
CA PRO A 64 -4.50 0.75 -21.10
C PRO A 64 -4.07 1.13 -19.67
N ARG A 65 -2.91 1.79 -19.52
CA ARG A 65 -2.42 2.29 -18.22
C ARG A 65 -3.48 3.16 -17.52
N ARG A 66 -4.09 4.07 -18.27
CA ARG A 66 -5.20 4.89 -17.77
C ARG A 66 -6.49 4.11 -17.95
N ASN A 67 -6.80 3.30 -16.95
CA ASN A 67 -8.05 2.57 -16.85
C ASN A 67 -8.59 2.62 -15.43
N ASP A 68 -9.89 2.42 -15.33
CA ASP A 68 -10.62 2.21 -14.10
C ASP A 68 -11.32 0.84 -14.17
N PRO A 69 -10.91 -0.13 -13.35
CA PRO A 69 -11.51 -1.46 -13.37
C PRO A 69 -12.91 -1.52 -12.79
N TYR A 70 -13.29 -0.57 -11.94
CA TYR A 70 -14.57 -0.56 -11.25
C TYR A 70 -15.65 0.13 -12.09
N THR A 71 -15.34 1.22 -12.80
CA THR A 71 -16.31 1.87 -13.70
C THR A 71 -16.25 1.32 -15.13
N GLY A 72 -15.20 0.57 -15.46
CA GLY A 72 -14.94 0.09 -16.81
C GLY A 72 -14.38 1.16 -17.76
N ARG A 73 -14.19 2.41 -17.30
CA ARG A 73 -13.66 3.51 -18.12
C ARG A 73 -12.21 3.26 -18.50
N GLU A 74 -11.89 3.50 -19.76
CA GLU A 74 -10.58 3.27 -20.33
C GLU A 74 -10.21 4.42 -21.26
N GLU A 75 -8.93 4.76 -21.30
CA GLU A 75 -8.40 5.66 -22.31
C GLU A 75 -8.62 5.09 -23.71
N SER A 76 -9.29 5.86 -24.57
CA SER A 76 -9.43 5.57 -25.99
C SER A 76 -9.31 6.85 -26.82
N PRO A 77 -9.03 6.74 -28.15
CA PRO A 77 -9.09 7.89 -29.04
C PRO A 77 -10.50 8.53 -29.00
N GLY A 78 -10.60 9.77 -28.52
CA GLY A 78 -11.87 10.50 -28.36
C GLY A 78 -12.40 10.56 -26.92
N HIS A 79 -11.95 9.67 -26.02
CA HIS A 79 -12.36 9.65 -24.61
C HIS A 79 -11.13 9.59 -23.68
N PRO A 80 -10.43 10.72 -23.48
CA PRO A 80 -9.30 10.77 -22.58
C PRO A 80 -9.75 10.60 -21.13
N VAL A 81 -9.13 9.67 -20.41
CA VAL A 81 -9.28 9.52 -18.96
C VAL A 81 -8.16 10.32 -18.26
N PRO A 82 -8.44 11.05 -17.16
CA PRO A 82 -7.40 11.70 -16.37
C PRO A 82 -6.41 10.70 -15.77
N GLU A 83 -5.32 11.22 -15.19
CA GLU A 83 -4.37 10.38 -14.47
C GLU A 83 -4.93 10.03 -13.08
N SER A 84 -4.89 8.73 -12.74
CA SER A 84 -5.21 8.20 -11.42
C SER A 84 -3.93 7.97 -10.59
N LEU A 85 -4.06 7.66 -9.30
CA LEU A 85 -2.91 7.27 -8.48
C LEU A 85 -2.20 6.04 -9.05
N PHE A 86 -2.97 5.06 -9.52
CA PHE A 86 -2.46 3.82 -10.10
C PHE A 86 -1.77 4.05 -11.45
N SER A 87 -2.30 4.96 -12.27
CA SER A 87 -1.69 5.27 -13.57
C SER A 87 -0.40 6.05 -13.39
N ILE A 88 -0.29 6.92 -12.38
CA ILE A 88 0.96 7.65 -12.06
C ILE A 88 2.01 6.71 -11.47
N GLN A 89 1.62 5.82 -10.56
CA GLN A 89 2.51 4.90 -9.83
C GLN A 89 2.62 3.53 -10.54
N PHE A 90 2.87 3.58 -11.85
CA PHE A 90 2.69 2.42 -12.72
C PHE A 90 3.83 1.39 -12.71
N VAL A 91 5.02 1.72 -12.21
CA VAL A 91 6.20 0.83 -12.29
C VAL A 91 5.94 -0.54 -11.63
N PRO A 92 5.53 -0.63 -10.36
CA PRO A 92 5.23 -1.92 -9.73
C PRO A 92 4.06 -2.63 -10.41
N ALA A 93 3.03 -1.89 -10.84
CA ALA A 93 1.89 -2.48 -11.53
C ALA A 93 2.30 -3.22 -12.81
N TYR A 94 3.14 -2.61 -13.66
CA TYR A 94 3.67 -3.27 -14.86
C TYR A 94 4.70 -4.36 -14.57
N ALA A 95 5.53 -4.18 -13.53
CA ALA A 95 6.48 -5.21 -13.10
C ALA A 95 5.79 -6.51 -12.64
N ILE A 96 4.55 -6.41 -12.15
CA ILE A 96 3.71 -7.56 -11.76
C ILE A 96 2.86 -8.05 -12.94
N ALA A 97 2.13 -7.15 -13.60
CA ALA A 97 1.19 -7.49 -14.66
C ALA A 97 1.87 -8.11 -15.90
N GLY A 98 3.06 -7.62 -16.28
CA GLY A 98 3.79 -8.10 -17.45
C GLY A 98 4.12 -9.59 -17.37
N PRO A 99 4.88 -10.05 -16.35
CA PRO A 99 5.15 -11.47 -16.14
C PRO A 99 3.89 -12.31 -15.93
N ALA A 100 2.90 -11.80 -15.18
CA ALA A 100 1.64 -12.52 -14.96
C ALA A 100 0.90 -12.80 -16.27
N ARG A 101 0.81 -11.79 -17.15
CA ARG A 101 0.22 -11.93 -18.48
C ARG A 101 0.98 -12.93 -19.34
N LEU A 102 2.31 -12.89 -19.34
CA LEU A 102 3.15 -13.83 -20.11
C LEU A 102 2.95 -15.29 -19.65
N LEU A 103 2.71 -15.50 -18.36
CA LEU A 103 2.51 -16.83 -17.77
C LEU A 103 1.04 -17.27 -17.73
N GLY A 104 0.10 -16.45 -18.20
CA GLY A 104 -1.33 -16.72 -18.09
C GLY A 104 -1.85 -16.75 -16.65
N ALA A 105 -1.17 -16.08 -15.73
CA ALA A 105 -1.55 -15.97 -14.32
C ALA A 105 -2.50 -14.79 -14.08
N SER A 106 -3.42 -14.94 -13.13
CA SER A 106 -4.26 -13.83 -12.65
C SER A 106 -3.49 -12.91 -11.70
N SER A 107 -4.03 -11.72 -11.46
CA SER A 107 -3.51 -10.80 -10.44
C SER A 107 -3.51 -11.44 -9.04
N SER A 108 -4.53 -12.24 -8.72
CA SER A 108 -4.60 -12.99 -7.45
C SER A 108 -3.41 -13.95 -7.29
N THR A 109 -3.10 -14.74 -8.32
CA THR A 109 -1.91 -15.62 -8.33
C THR A 109 -0.62 -14.81 -8.22
N ALA A 110 -0.54 -13.67 -8.90
CA ALA A 110 0.61 -12.79 -8.83
C ALA A 110 0.81 -12.19 -7.41
N PHE A 111 -0.27 -11.89 -6.69
CA PHE A 111 -0.22 -11.38 -5.31
C PHE A 111 0.26 -12.44 -4.32
N ILE A 112 -0.11 -13.71 -4.54
CA ILE A 112 0.42 -14.84 -3.77
C ILE A 112 1.94 -14.97 -4.01
N ALA A 113 2.38 -14.90 -5.26
CA ALA A 113 3.80 -14.94 -5.59
C ALA A 113 4.55 -13.71 -5.01
N LEU A 114 3.94 -12.53 -5.01
CA LEU A 114 4.52 -11.32 -4.46
C LEU A 114 4.77 -11.45 -2.94
N ALA A 115 3.85 -12.10 -2.21
CA ALA A 115 4.02 -12.41 -0.79
C ALA A 115 5.20 -13.36 -0.49
N VAL A 116 5.77 -14.02 -1.52
CA VAL A 116 7.00 -14.81 -1.41
C VAL A 116 8.23 -13.96 -1.77
N LEU A 117 8.20 -13.35 -2.96
CA LEU A 117 9.36 -12.72 -3.58
C LEU A 117 9.76 -11.40 -2.92
N ALA A 118 8.81 -10.51 -2.70
CA ALA A 118 9.11 -9.18 -2.17
C ALA A 118 9.67 -9.19 -0.73
N PRO A 119 9.14 -9.95 0.25
CA PRO A 119 9.77 -10.02 1.58
C PRO A 119 11.17 -10.64 1.53
N PHE A 120 11.37 -11.63 0.65
CA PHE A 120 12.68 -12.25 0.44
C PHE A 120 13.69 -11.19 -0.01
N PHE A 121 13.38 -10.46 -1.09
CA PHE A 121 14.25 -9.41 -1.61
C PHE A 121 14.39 -8.21 -0.66
N SER A 122 13.37 -7.88 0.12
CA SER A 122 13.44 -6.83 1.14
C SER A 122 14.47 -7.17 2.22
N CYS A 123 14.43 -8.40 2.73
CA CYS A 123 15.40 -8.87 3.72
C CYS A 123 16.82 -8.87 3.13
N LEU A 124 17.00 -9.33 1.88
CA LEU A 124 18.30 -9.30 1.20
C LEU A 124 18.80 -7.87 0.94
N ALA A 125 17.94 -6.92 0.58
CA ALA A 125 18.31 -5.53 0.36
C ALA A 125 18.80 -4.85 1.64
N ILE A 126 18.08 -5.06 2.76
CA ILE A 126 18.48 -4.55 4.07
C ILE A 126 19.77 -5.23 4.55
N PHE A 127 19.88 -6.55 4.39
CA PHE A 127 21.12 -7.29 4.68
C PHE A 127 22.31 -6.72 3.89
N TRP A 128 22.13 -6.47 2.59
CA TRP A 128 23.17 -5.95 1.73
C TRP A 128 23.58 -4.54 2.16
N LEU A 129 22.61 -3.68 2.50
CA LEU A 129 22.87 -2.36 3.05
C LEU A 129 23.69 -2.42 4.35
N ILE A 130 23.22 -3.17 5.36
CA ILE A 130 23.90 -3.28 6.66
C ILE A 130 25.29 -3.90 6.48
N THR A 131 25.42 -4.94 5.66
CA THR A 131 26.71 -5.57 5.33
C THR A 131 27.69 -4.56 4.75
N ASN A 132 27.22 -3.68 3.85
CA ASN A 132 28.09 -2.69 3.23
C ASN A 132 28.58 -1.63 4.23
N VAL A 133 27.78 -1.29 5.24
CA VAL A 133 28.14 -0.31 6.28
C VAL A 133 29.02 -0.94 7.36
N ILE A 134 28.60 -2.07 7.93
CA ILE A 134 29.21 -2.67 9.13
C ILE A 134 30.32 -3.68 8.81
N LYS A 135 30.32 -4.26 7.60
CA LYS A 135 31.25 -5.33 7.18
C LYS A 135 31.16 -6.61 8.03
N ASP A 136 30.01 -6.89 8.65
CA ASP A 136 29.73 -8.15 9.35
C ASP A 136 28.44 -8.78 8.83
N HIS A 137 28.58 -9.93 8.18
CA HIS A 137 27.48 -10.64 7.55
C HIS A 137 26.52 -11.28 8.56
N ARG A 138 27.01 -11.81 9.68
CA ARG A 138 26.13 -12.46 10.67
C ARG A 138 25.28 -11.41 11.36
N LEU A 139 25.90 -10.30 11.72
CA LEU A 139 25.20 -9.18 12.31
C LEU A 139 24.21 -8.58 11.33
N ALA A 140 24.60 -8.39 10.07
CA ALA A 140 23.70 -7.86 9.05
C ALA A 140 22.48 -8.75 8.82
N ALA A 141 22.63 -10.08 8.88
CA ALA A 141 21.52 -11.03 8.72
C ALA A 141 20.55 -10.96 9.91
N VAL A 142 21.06 -10.84 11.14
CA VAL A 142 20.19 -10.64 12.31
C VAL A 142 19.55 -9.26 12.27
N GLY A 143 20.31 -8.23 11.92
CA GLY A 143 19.83 -6.85 11.80
C GLY A 143 18.70 -6.70 10.79
N SER A 144 18.77 -7.35 9.63
CA SER A 144 17.70 -7.31 8.63
C SER A 144 16.41 -7.95 9.14
N VAL A 145 16.50 -9.08 9.84
CA VAL A 145 15.33 -9.74 10.47
C VAL A 145 14.76 -8.87 11.59
N VAL A 146 15.61 -8.26 12.43
CA VAL A 146 15.18 -7.34 13.49
C VAL A 146 14.41 -6.15 12.91
N VAL A 147 14.94 -5.49 11.88
CA VAL A 147 14.29 -4.33 11.24
C VAL A 147 12.91 -4.70 10.73
N LEU A 148 12.76 -5.85 10.06
CA LEU A 148 11.49 -6.26 9.46
C LEU A 148 10.47 -6.73 10.50
N CYS A 149 10.88 -7.60 11.44
CA CYS A 149 9.96 -8.15 12.43
C CYS A 149 9.45 -7.10 13.44
N PHE A 150 10.27 -6.11 13.79
CA PHE A 150 9.88 -5.06 14.73
C PHE A 150 9.23 -3.84 14.07
N GLY A 151 9.02 -3.85 12.75
CA GLY A 151 8.46 -2.71 12.01
C GLY A 151 7.12 -2.20 12.56
N ALA A 152 6.19 -3.11 12.88
CA ALA A 152 4.89 -2.76 13.44
C ALA A 152 5.05 -2.07 14.80
N LEU A 153 5.87 -2.65 15.70
CA LEU A 153 6.19 -2.06 17.00
C LEU A 153 6.86 -0.69 16.86
N GLY A 154 7.78 -0.54 15.89
CA GLY A 154 8.45 0.72 15.58
C GLY A 154 7.54 1.80 15.00
N ALA A 155 6.33 1.44 14.56
CA ALA A 155 5.26 2.37 14.17
C ALA A 155 4.25 2.61 15.30
N GLY A 156 4.40 1.98 16.48
CA GLY A 156 3.35 1.99 17.51
C GLY A 156 2.08 1.22 17.12
N GLN A 157 2.20 0.32 16.15
CA GLN A 157 1.12 -0.47 15.56
C GLN A 157 1.29 -1.97 15.91
N GLY A 158 0.49 -2.83 15.28
CA GLY A 158 0.56 -4.28 15.48
C GLY A 158 -0.23 -4.77 16.68
N VAL A 159 0.12 -5.95 17.19
CA VAL A 159 -0.61 -6.61 18.29
C VAL A 159 -0.65 -5.76 19.55
N VAL A 160 0.37 -4.93 19.81
CA VAL A 160 0.36 -4.02 20.97
C VAL A 160 -0.71 -2.95 20.82
N HIS A 161 -0.91 -2.41 19.62
CA HIS A 161 -1.91 -1.38 19.38
C HIS A 161 -3.34 -1.90 19.57
N LEU A 162 -3.59 -3.17 19.23
CA LEU A 162 -4.86 -3.85 19.50
C LEU A 162 -5.21 -3.95 20.99
N LEU A 163 -4.23 -3.78 21.90
CA LEU A 163 -4.47 -3.73 23.35
C LEU A 163 -4.90 -2.34 23.83
N THR A 164 -4.67 -1.30 23.02
CA THR A 164 -4.88 0.10 23.40
C THR A 164 -5.93 0.80 22.56
N SER A 165 -6.35 0.20 21.44
CA SER A 165 -7.31 0.75 20.49
C SER A 165 -8.22 -0.35 19.94
N ASP A 166 -9.49 -0.02 19.76
CA ASP A 166 -10.50 -0.91 19.14
C ASP A 166 -10.30 -1.05 17.62
N TYR A 167 -9.38 -0.27 17.05
CA TYR A 167 -9.02 -0.26 15.64
C TYR A 167 -7.50 -0.26 15.51
N GLY A 168 -6.95 -1.04 14.58
CA GLY A 168 -5.51 -1.11 14.40
C GLY A 168 -5.10 -1.85 13.14
N TYR A 169 -4.02 -1.40 12.52
CA TYR A 169 -3.38 -2.13 11.44
C TYR A 169 -2.53 -3.24 12.06
N SER A 170 -3.08 -4.45 12.05
CA SER A 170 -2.45 -5.60 12.67
C SER A 170 -1.89 -6.52 11.59
N SER A 171 -0.61 -6.40 11.29
CA SER A 171 0.22 -7.32 10.48
C SER A 171 1.59 -6.68 10.21
N PHE A 172 2.46 -7.36 9.45
CA PHE A 172 3.64 -6.72 8.87
C PHE A 172 3.22 -5.67 7.84
N LEU A 173 3.24 -4.40 8.26
CA LEU A 173 2.74 -3.26 7.48
C LEU A 173 3.40 -3.09 6.11
N PHE A 174 4.69 -3.43 5.97
CA PHE A 174 5.36 -3.41 4.66
C PHE A 174 4.87 -4.48 3.68
N LEU A 175 4.11 -5.49 4.14
CA LEU A 175 3.59 -6.57 3.30
C LEU A 175 2.30 -6.22 2.56
N ARG A 176 1.75 -5.02 2.75
CA ARG A 176 0.58 -4.59 1.97
C ARG A 176 0.91 -4.62 0.47
N ARG A 177 0.14 -5.41 -0.29
CA ARG A 177 0.37 -5.65 -1.72
C ARG A 177 -0.39 -4.65 -2.59
N TYR A 178 0.16 -4.19 -3.70
CA TYR A 178 1.58 -4.25 -4.05
C TYR A 178 2.36 -3.02 -3.52
N GLU A 179 1.68 -2.04 -2.92
CA GLU A 179 2.28 -0.84 -2.32
C GLU A 179 2.13 -0.88 -0.79
N PRO A 180 3.23 -0.85 -0.02
CA PRO A 180 4.61 -0.61 -0.45
C PRO A 180 5.36 -1.88 -0.87
N LEU A 181 4.80 -3.09 -0.73
CA LEU A 181 5.57 -4.33 -0.73
C LEU A 181 6.51 -4.51 -1.93
N ALA A 182 6.02 -4.31 -3.15
CA ALA A 182 6.81 -4.49 -4.37
C ALA A 182 8.00 -3.51 -4.49
N PRO A 183 7.81 -2.18 -4.30
CA PRO A 183 8.93 -1.22 -4.35
C PRO A 183 9.75 -1.10 -3.07
N PHE A 184 9.30 -1.64 -1.93
CA PHE A 184 10.00 -1.58 -0.66
C PHE A 184 11.51 -1.94 -0.72
N PRO A 185 11.96 -3.05 -1.35
CA PRO A 185 13.39 -3.35 -1.47
C PRO A 185 14.19 -2.29 -2.23
N LEU A 186 13.58 -1.59 -3.19
CA LEU A 186 14.26 -0.57 -3.99
C LEU A 186 14.71 0.62 -3.13
N PHE A 187 13.96 0.95 -2.07
CA PHE A 187 14.36 2.00 -1.13
C PHE A 187 15.72 1.69 -0.47
N PHE A 188 15.90 0.46 0.01
CA PHE A 188 17.16 0.06 0.66
C PHE A 188 18.29 -0.15 -0.35
N VAL A 189 17.98 -0.60 -1.57
CA VAL A 189 18.94 -0.65 -2.69
C VAL A 189 19.43 0.76 -3.05
N PHE A 190 18.53 1.74 -3.13
CA PHE A 190 18.88 3.15 -3.32
C PHE A 190 19.85 3.63 -2.22
N CYS A 191 19.51 3.38 -0.95
CA CYS A 191 20.37 3.74 0.17
C CYS A 191 21.75 3.07 0.08
N ALA A 192 21.80 1.80 -0.33
CA ALA A 192 23.05 1.08 -0.51
C ALA A 192 23.89 1.63 -1.66
N PHE A 193 23.28 2.02 -2.79
CA PHE A 193 24.01 2.70 -3.87
C PHE A 193 24.56 4.06 -3.43
N VAL A 194 23.81 4.85 -2.65
CA VAL A 194 24.32 6.09 -2.06
C VAL A 194 25.49 5.82 -1.13
N TRP A 195 25.41 4.80 -0.27
CA TRP A 195 26.54 4.38 0.56
C TRP A 195 27.77 4.00 -0.28
N ARG A 196 27.59 3.17 -1.32
CA ARG A 196 28.67 2.77 -2.23
C ARG A 196 29.27 3.98 -2.93
N MET A 197 28.48 4.95 -3.35
CA MET A 197 28.97 6.22 -3.89
C MET A 197 29.84 6.96 -2.86
N LEU A 198 29.44 6.95 -1.58
CA LEU A 198 30.20 7.60 -0.52
C LEU A 198 31.51 6.86 -0.16
N THR A 199 31.57 5.54 -0.26
CA THR A 199 32.74 4.77 0.21
C THR A 199 33.61 4.15 -0.88
N ALA A 200 33.15 4.12 -2.14
CA ALA A 200 33.90 3.49 -3.23
C ALA A 200 35.10 4.32 -3.70
N GLU A 201 36.03 3.61 -4.35
CA GLU A 201 37.12 4.20 -5.14
C GLU A 201 36.58 5.19 -6.19
N GLN A 202 37.40 6.20 -6.50
CA GLN A 202 37.02 7.30 -7.39
C GLN A 202 36.49 6.84 -8.76
N ARG A 203 37.09 5.79 -9.35
CA ARG A 203 36.70 5.25 -10.66
C ARG A 203 35.28 4.68 -10.71
N PHE A 204 34.74 4.18 -9.60
CA PHE A 204 33.40 3.57 -9.56
C PHE A 204 32.32 4.52 -9.02
N ARG A 205 32.73 5.68 -8.48
CA ARG A 205 31.83 6.61 -7.78
C ARG A 205 30.68 7.10 -8.65
N ILE A 206 30.98 7.48 -9.89
CA ILE A 206 29.96 7.97 -10.83
C ILE A 206 28.99 6.85 -11.21
N GLY A 207 29.47 5.63 -11.43
CA GLY A 207 28.60 4.47 -11.69
C GLY A 207 27.58 4.23 -10.57
N TRP A 208 28.02 4.31 -9.31
CA TRP A 208 27.12 4.21 -8.16
C TRP A 208 26.16 5.41 -8.05
N SER A 209 26.60 6.60 -8.45
CA SER A 209 25.74 7.80 -8.48
C SER A 209 24.63 7.66 -9.52
N VAL A 210 24.95 7.15 -10.71
CA VAL A 210 23.96 6.85 -11.75
C VAL A 210 23.01 5.74 -11.29
N ALA A 211 23.52 4.66 -10.70
CA ALA A 211 22.68 3.57 -10.17
C ALA A 211 21.70 4.06 -9.09
N ALA A 212 22.17 4.89 -8.15
CA ALA A 212 21.33 5.53 -7.14
C ALA A 212 20.28 6.45 -7.80
N GLY A 213 20.69 7.31 -8.75
CA GLY A 213 19.77 8.18 -9.49
C GLY A 213 18.67 7.40 -10.22
N LEU A 214 19.03 6.32 -10.92
CA LEU A 214 18.07 5.47 -11.64
C LEU A 214 17.11 4.74 -10.69
N THR A 215 17.61 4.23 -9.57
CA THR A 215 16.75 3.57 -8.56
C THR A 215 15.82 4.58 -7.89
N GLY A 216 16.30 5.80 -7.63
CA GLY A 216 15.46 6.92 -7.19
C GLY A 216 14.40 7.29 -8.23
N GLY A 217 14.76 7.30 -9.51
CA GLY A 217 13.83 7.49 -10.62
C GLY A 217 12.73 6.42 -10.68
N LEU A 218 13.07 5.15 -10.47
CA LEU A 218 12.08 4.07 -10.36
C LEU A 218 11.14 4.27 -9.17
N LEU A 219 11.67 4.66 -8.01
CA LEU A 219 10.87 4.93 -6.80
C LEU A 219 9.82 6.03 -7.03
N ILE A 220 10.17 7.09 -7.78
CA ILE A 220 9.26 8.22 -8.09
C ILE A 220 7.96 7.74 -8.76
N PHE A 221 8.05 6.76 -9.67
CA PHE A 221 6.90 6.15 -10.33
C PHE A 221 6.41 4.87 -9.66
N SER A 222 6.85 4.58 -8.43
CA SER A 222 6.50 3.35 -7.73
C SER A 222 5.60 3.56 -6.52
N TYR A 223 6.02 4.37 -5.55
CA TYR A 223 5.19 4.64 -4.38
C TYR A 223 5.51 6.00 -3.77
N PHE A 224 4.51 6.87 -3.65
CA PHE A 224 4.67 8.26 -3.24
C PHE A 224 5.49 8.41 -1.93
N TYR A 225 5.14 7.62 -0.91
CA TYR A 225 5.74 7.72 0.41
C TYR A 225 7.16 7.17 0.47
N LEU A 226 7.53 6.24 -0.41
CA LEU A 226 8.91 5.73 -0.47
C LEU A 226 9.86 6.72 -1.15
N TRP A 227 9.48 7.31 -2.29
CA TRP A 227 10.40 8.21 -3.00
C TRP A 227 10.59 9.53 -2.26
N THR A 228 9.52 10.07 -1.65
CA THR A 228 9.64 11.28 -0.82
C THR A 228 10.49 11.02 0.43
N SER A 229 10.35 9.85 1.06
CA SER A 229 11.25 9.41 2.14
C SER A 229 12.70 9.27 1.66
N ALA A 230 12.92 8.76 0.44
CA ALA A 230 14.25 8.58 -0.12
C ALA A 230 14.93 9.95 -0.37
N VAL A 231 14.17 10.93 -0.87
CA VAL A 231 14.62 12.31 -1.02
C VAL A 231 14.91 12.94 0.34
N ALA A 232 13.98 12.84 1.31
CA ALA A 232 14.17 13.39 2.65
C ALA A 232 15.43 12.82 3.33
N TRP A 233 15.61 11.50 3.27
CA TRP A 233 16.80 10.83 3.78
C TRP A 233 18.07 11.28 3.04
N PHE A 234 18.05 11.33 1.71
CA PHE A 234 19.21 11.76 0.91
C PHE A 234 19.62 13.20 1.24
N MET A 235 18.66 14.09 1.47
CA MET A 235 18.92 15.46 1.92
C MET A 235 19.52 15.50 3.33
N CYS A 236 19.03 14.69 4.28
CA CYS A 236 19.64 14.54 5.60
C CYS A 236 21.10 14.07 5.48
N MET A 237 21.36 13.09 4.62
CA MET A 237 22.70 12.56 4.37
C MET A 237 23.63 13.61 3.75
N ALA A 238 23.15 14.36 2.75
CA ALA A 238 23.91 15.42 2.11
C ALA A 238 24.24 16.55 3.10
N LEU A 239 23.26 16.99 3.90
CA LEU A 239 23.44 18.03 4.91
C LEU A 239 24.48 17.61 5.96
N LEU A 240 24.32 16.42 6.54
CA LEU A 240 25.29 15.88 7.50
C LEU A 240 26.69 15.76 6.90
N TRP A 241 26.79 15.39 5.62
CA TRP A 241 28.08 15.30 4.94
C TRP A 241 28.74 16.67 4.72
N VAL A 242 27.95 17.70 4.37
CA VAL A 242 28.43 19.08 4.23
C VAL A 242 28.95 19.61 5.56
N VAL A 243 28.20 19.41 6.64
CA VAL A 243 28.56 19.89 7.99
C VAL A 243 29.78 19.15 8.55
N ALA A 244 29.77 17.82 8.50
CA ALA A 244 30.81 17.01 9.14
C ALA A 244 32.08 16.83 8.29
N ARG A 245 31.96 16.91 6.95
CA ARG A 245 33.04 16.59 6.01
C ARG A 245 33.19 17.61 4.87
N PRO A 246 33.32 18.93 5.16
CA PRO A 246 33.39 19.97 4.13
C PRO A 246 34.58 19.83 3.18
N LYS A 247 35.71 19.28 3.65
CA LYS A 247 36.90 19.03 2.82
C LYS A 247 36.67 17.96 1.74
N ASP A 248 35.80 16.99 2.02
CA ASP A 248 35.44 15.92 1.08
C ASP A 248 34.36 16.36 0.09
N LEU A 249 33.65 17.46 0.38
CA LEU A 249 32.53 17.93 -0.43
C LEU A 249 32.96 18.25 -1.86
N ARG A 250 34.10 18.93 -2.06
CA ARG A 250 34.63 19.23 -3.41
C ARG A 250 34.81 17.97 -4.27
N LYS A 251 35.16 16.83 -3.65
CA LYS A 251 35.35 15.55 -4.35
C LYS A 251 34.03 14.83 -4.66
N ARG A 252 32.94 15.21 -4.00
CA ARG A 252 31.66 14.48 -3.99
C ARG A 252 30.48 15.27 -4.53
N VAL A 253 30.62 16.59 -4.68
CA VAL A 253 29.60 17.47 -5.27
C VAL A 253 29.11 16.94 -6.61
N SER A 254 30.01 16.49 -7.49
CA SER A 254 29.61 15.93 -8.78
C SER A 254 28.73 14.69 -8.62
N SER A 255 29.01 13.83 -7.65
CA SER A 255 28.22 12.62 -7.37
C SER A 255 26.84 12.93 -6.80
N PHE A 256 26.75 13.86 -5.84
CA PHE A 256 25.46 14.34 -5.33
C PHE A 256 24.64 15.00 -6.46
N ALA A 257 25.28 15.83 -7.28
CA ALA A 257 24.66 16.46 -8.43
C ALA A 257 24.21 15.43 -9.48
N THR A 258 24.99 14.38 -9.77
CA THR A 258 24.57 13.32 -10.70
C THR A 258 23.29 12.63 -10.23
N ILE A 259 23.19 12.26 -8.94
CA ILE A 259 21.98 11.64 -8.40
C ILE A 259 20.79 12.59 -8.56
N LEU A 260 20.97 13.86 -8.19
CA LEU A 260 19.92 14.88 -8.28
C LEU A 260 19.48 15.10 -9.73
N MET A 261 20.41 15.22 -10.67
CA MET A 261 20.10 15.44 -12.09
C MET A 261 19.32 14.27 -12.70
N VAL A 262 19.71 13.03 -12.40
CA VAL A 262 18.96 11.85 -12.86
C VAL A 262 17.57 11.81 -12.23
N ALA A 263 17.45 12.09 -10.92
CA ALA A 263 16.17 12.14 -10.24
C ALA A 263 15.26 13.26 -10.79
N LEU A 264 15.80 14.47 -11.03
CA LEU A 264 15.08 15.58 -11.65
C LEU A 264 14.55 15.22 -13.04
N GLY A 265 15.33 14.46 -13.82
CA GLY A 265 14.89 13.90 -15.10
C GLY A 265 13.66 13.00 -14.98
N ALA A 266 13.46 12.32 -13.85
CA ALA A 266 12.27 11.52 -13.56
C ALA A 266 11.13 12.35 -12.94
N VAL A 267 11.45 13.37 -12.12
CA VAL A 267 10.45 14.27 -11.52
C VAL A 267 9.70 15.07 -12.59
N ALA A 268 10.37 15.50 -13.67
CA ALA A 268 9.72 16.27 -14.73
C ALA A 268 8.52 15.53 -15.39
N PRO A 269 8.67 14.29 -15.90
CA PRO A 269 7.54 13.52 -16.40
C PRO A 269 6.53 13.19 -15.29
N TYR A 270 6.97 12.91 -14.07
CA TYR A 270 6.06 12.68 -12.94
C TYR A 270 5.16 13.89 -12.65
N ALA A 271 5.73 15.09 -12.64
CA ALA A 271 4.99 16.34 -12.46
C ALA A 271 4.00 16.61 -13.60
N LEU A 272 4.36 16.22 -14.84
CA LEU A 272 3.46 16.29 -15.98
C LEU A 272 2.27 15.32 -15.85
N LEU A 273 2.48 14.12 -15.30
CA LEU A 273 1.37 13.21 -15.01
C LEU A 273 0.49 13.78 -13.88
N LEU A 274 1.12 14.30 -12.81
CA LEU A 274 0.38 14.93 -11.72
C LEU A 274 -0.43 16.16 -12.15
N SER A 275 0.02 16.93 -13.13
CA SER A 275 -0.76 18.08 -13.63
C SER A 275 -2.01 17.67 -14.42
N ARG A 276 -2.08 16.40 -14.84
CA ARG A 276 -3.23 15.80 -15.54
C ARG A 276 -4.05 14.87 -14.64
N ARG A 277 -3.80 14.91 -13.34
CA ARG A 277 -4.51 14.09 -12.34
C ARG A 277 -5.97 14.51 -12.22
N SER A 278 -6.82 13.58 -11.81
CA SER A 278 -8.22 13.88 -11.56
C SER A 278 -8.45 14.80 -10.37
N VAL A 279 -9.60 15.46 -10.35
CA VAL A 279 -9.99 16.37 -9.26
C VAL A 279 -10.26 15.60 -7.96
N THR A 280 -10.64 14.31 -8.05
CA THR A 280 -10.89 13.46 -6.86
C THR A 280 -9.61 13.04 -6.14
N ILE A 281 -8.45 13.10 -6.80
CA ILE A 281 -7.16 12.83 -6.15
C ILE A 281 -6.85 13.86 -5.07
N ASP A 282 -7.22 15.12 -5.27
CA ASP A 282 -6.92 16.19 -4.31
C ASP A 282 -7.70 16.04 -3.00
N SER A 283 -8.94 15.53 -3.05
CA SER A 283 -9.69 15.16 -1.84
C SER A 283 -9.14 13.89 -1.18
N ARG A 284 -8.53 12.97 -1.94
CA ARG A 284 -7.90 11.75 -1.44
C ARG A 284 -6.57 11.96 -0.73
N TYR A 285 -5.75 12.90 -1.18
CA TYR A 285 -4.47 13.20 -0.54
C TYR A 285 -4.63 13.87 0.83
N LYS A 286 -5.87 14.19 1.25
CA LYS A 286 -6.21 14.57 2.63
C LYS A 286 -5.21 15.58 3.21
N MET A 287 -4.91 16.60 2.41
CA MET A 287 -3.97 17.64 2.79
C MET A 287 -4.56 18.41 3.97
N ALA A 288 -4.00 18.20 5.16
CA ALA A 288 -4.35 19.01 6.31
C ALA A 288 -3.53 20.30 6.28
N LEU A 289 -4.19 21.44 6.44
CA LEU A 289 -3.52 22.74 6.54
C LEU A 289 -3.10 22.96 8.00
N SER A 290 -1.80 23.04 8.25
CA SER A 290 -1.24 23.29 9.57
C SER A 290 0.23 23.71 9.46
N HIS A 291 0.69 24.55 10.37
CA HIS A 291 2.12 24.79 10.63
C HIS A 291 2.59 24.17 11.95
N ALA A 292 1.69 23.50 12.69
CA ALA A 292 2.05 22.87 13.95
C ALA A 292 2.98 21.68 13.70
N PRO A 293 4.09 21.56 14.44
CA PRO A 293 4.97 20.41 14.35
C PRO A 293 4.29 19.17 14.94
N ASP A 294 4.61 18.01 14.38
CA ASP A 294 4.20 16.69 14.86
C ASP A 294 5.51 15.97 15.22
N LEU A 295 5.83 15.88 16.52
CA LEU A 295 7.16 15.47 17.03
C LEU A 295 7.11 14.21 17.90
N LEU A 296 5.93 13.63 18.08
CA LEU A 296 5.67 12.58 19.06
C LEU A 296 5.25 11.26 18.40
N ARG A 297 5.37 11.14 17.08
CA ARG A 297 5.15 9.84 16.42
C ARG A 297 6.23 8.87 16.83
N ILE A 298 5.89 7.59 16.96
CA ILE A 298 6.82 6.58 17.48
C ILE A 298 8.13 6.50 16.66
N PRO A 299 8.13 6.57 15.32
CA PRO A 299 9.39 6.59 14.57
C PRO A 299 10.26 7.83 14.84
N GLU A 300 9.67 8.98 15.17
CA GLU A 300 10.41 10.18 15.58
C GLU A 300 11.04 10.01 16.95
N VAL A 301 10.28 9.49 17.91
CA VAL A 301 10.78 9.19 19.26
C VAL A 301 11.96 8.23 19.19
N LEU A 302 11.86 7.18 18.35
CA LEU A 302 12.99 6.27 18.07
C LEU A 302 14.17 7.01 17.43
N GLY A 303 13.92 7.82 16.40
CA GLY A 303 14.94 8.64 15.74
C GLY A 303 15.67 9.57 16.71
N PHE A 304 14.95 10.33 17.52
CA PHE A 304 15.50 11.19 18.57
C PHE A 304 16.34 10.42 19.57
N GLY A 305 15.84 9.26 20.04
CA GLY A 305 16.59 8.37 20.93
C GLY A 305 17.92 7.94 20.33
N VAL A 306 17.94 7.60 19.03
CA VAL A 306 19.18 7.23 18.32
C VAL A 306 20.12 8.44 18.17
N ILE A 307 19.62 9.63 17.84
CA ILE A 307 20.44 10.85 17.76
C ILE A 307 21.08 11.17 19.10
N VAL A 308 20.32 11.15 20.20
CA VAL A 308 20.85 11.36 21.55
C VAL A 308 21.94 10.35 21.87
N LEU A 309 21.72 9.08 21.54
CA LEU A 309 22.68 8.00 21.75
C LEU A 309 23.98 8.22 20.95
N ILE A 310 23.88 8.63 19.68
CA ILE A 310 25.03 8.96 18.82
C ILE A 310 25.80 10.16 19.38
N VAL A 311 25.10 11.26 19.69
CA VAL A 311 25.72 12.49 20.22
C VAL A 311 26.43 12.20 21.54
N PHE A 312 25.75 11.53 22.49
CA PHE A 312 26.36 11.16 23.76
C PHE A 312 27.60 10.28 23.57
N SER A 313 27.54 9.31 22.67
CA SER A 313 28.67 8.43 22.38
C SER A 313 29.85 9.16 21.74
N ALA A 314 29.58 10.14 20.87
CA ALA A 314 30.60 11.00 20.28
C ALA A 314 31.25 11.92 21.33
N LEU A 315 30.45 12.54 22.20
CA LEU A 315 30.94 13.37 23.32
C LEU A 315 31.81 12.56 24.30
N ARG A 316 31.51 11.27 24.47
CA ARG A 316 32.32 10.33 25.27
C ARG A 316 33.54 9.77 24.52
N GLY A 317 33.79 10.22 23.29
CA GLY A 317 34.90 9.73 22.46
C GLY A 317 34.78 8.27 22.04
N ARG A 318 33.60 7.64 22.19
CA ARG A 318 33.39 6.23 21.82
C ARG A 318 33.27 6.03 20.32
N ILE A 319 32.81 7.03 19.60
CA ILE A 319 32.65 7.03 18.15
C ILE A 319 33.18 8.33 17.57
N ASN A 320 33.61 8.30 16.31
CA ASN A 320 33.91 9.51 15.55
C ASN A 320 32.62 10.00 14.87
N TRP A 321 32.16 11.20 15.23
CA TRP A 321 30.96 11.77 14.65
C TRP A 321 31.11 12.13 13.17
N CYS A 322 32.33 12.37 12.68
CA CYS A 322 32.62 12.61 11.27
C CYS A 322 32.79 11.32 10.44
N ALA A 323 32.74 10.13 11.07
CA ALA A 323 32.88 8.88 10.34
C ALA A 323 31.68 8.67 9.40
N PRO A 324 31.89 8.19 8.16
CA PRO A 324 30.80 7.92 7.20
C PRO A 324 29.66 7.11 7.81
N GLU A 325 29.99 6.05 8.54
CA GLU A 325 29.05 5.11 9.15
C GLU A 325 28.15 5.83 10.18
N THR A 326 28.74 6.70 11.00
CA THR A 326 28.02 7.49 11.99
C THR A 326 27.06 8.48 11.32
N LEU A 327 27.51 9.19 10.29
CA LEU A 327 26.68 10.13 9.53
C LEU A 327 25.53 9.40 8.81
N PHE A 328 25.80 8.20 8.31
CA PHE A 328 24.81 7.37 7.63
C PHE A 328 23.75 6.80 8.58
N ALA A 329 24.14 6.40 9.79
CA ALA A 329 23.17 6.03 10.83
C ALA A 329 22.34 7.25 11.26
N ALA A 330 22.98 8.40 11.49
CA ALA A 330 22.30 9.63 11.90
C ALA A 330 21.31 10.14 10.83
N SER A 331 21.64 10.04 9.53
CA SER A 331 20.73 10.48 8.46
C SER A 331 19.43 9.70 8.44
N PHE A 332 19.45 8.40 8.75
CA PHE A 332 18.24 7.60 8.92
C PHE A 332 17.43 8.03 10.16
N ALA A 333 18.08 8.34 11.28
CA ALA A 333 17.39 8.81 12.48
C ALA A 333 16.75 10.20 12.31
N LEU A 334 17.32 11.06 11.46
CA LEU A 334 16.76 12.38 11.16
C LEU A 334 15.60 12.34 10.15
N MET A 335 15.54 11.34 9.27
CA MET A 335 14.53 11.30 8.21
C MET A 335 13.08 11.38 8.72
N PRO A 336 12.67 10.64 9.77
CA PRO A 336 11.32 10.76 10.35
C PRO A 336 10.93 12.22 10.65
N LEU A 337 11.84 13.00 11.23
CA LEU A 337 11.59 14.40 11.58
C LEU A 337 11.25 15.23 10.35
N VAL A 338 11.91 14.97 9.23
CA VAL A 338 11.68 15.71 7.98
C VAL A 338 10.33 15.35 7.36
N VAL A 339 10.00 14.07 7.27
CA VAL A 339 8.77 13.63 6.58
C VAL A 339 7.50 13.94 7.37
N PHE A 340 7.55 13.88 8.70
CA PHE A 340 6.39 14.20 9.55
C PHE A 340 6.19 15.68 9.84
N ASN A 341 7.23 16.50 9.66
CA ASN A 341 7.17 17.95 9.90
C ASN A 341 7.27 18.78 8.61
N GLN A 342 6.99 18.18 7.45
CA GLN A 342 6.97 18.90 6.17
C GLN A 342 6.03 20.13 6.20
N GLN A 343 4.93 20.05 6.94
CA GLN A 343 3.93 21.09 7.11
C GLN A 343 4.46 22.34 7.81
N VAL A 344 5.53 22.22 8.62
CA VAL A 344 6.16 23.39 9.26
C VAL A 344 6.64 24.37 8.19
N ILE A 345 7.16 23.86 7.07
CA ILE A 345 7.65 24.66 5.94
C ILE A 345 6.55 24.88 4.90
N THR A 346 5.79 23.85 4.55
CA THR A 346 4.84 23.89 3.42
C THR A 346 3.45 24.40 3.80
N GLY A 347 3.11 24.47 5.09
CA GLY A 347 1.76 24.67 5.59
C GLY A 347 0.80 23.51 5.31
N ARG A 348 1.31 22.38 4.78
CA ARG A 348 0.51 21.22 4.33
C ARG A 348 1.07 19.92 4.88
N SER A 349 0.26 19.18 5.63
CA SER A 349 0.56 17.83 6.08
C SER A 349 -0.12 16.82 5.17
N LEU A 350 0.69 15.95 4.55
CA LEU A 350 0.23 14.96 3.58
C LEU A 350 0.28 13.56 4.19
N GLN A 351 -0.87 13.10 4.67
CA GLN A 351 -1.13 11.75 5.21
C GLN A 351 0.05 11.14 6.02
N PRO A 352 0.47 11.76 7.14
CA PRO A 352 1.64 11.33 7.90
C PRO A 352 1.58 9.85 8.31
N PHE A 353 0.38 9.32 8.56
CA PHE A 353 0.14 7.90 8.81
C PHE A 353 0.89 6.97 7.83
N HIS A 354 0.89 7.25 6.52
CA HIS A 354 1.54 6.38 5.53
C HIS A 354 3.06 6.36 5.69
N TYR A 355 3.69 7.47 6.08
CA TYR A 355 5.11 7.46 6.40
C TYR A 355 5.39 6.59 7.62
N GLU A 356 4.55 6.73 8.66
CA GLU A 356 4.69 6.01 9.93
C GLU A 356 4.63 4.50 9.76
N VAL A 357 3.62 3.99 9.06
CA VAL A 357 3.39 2.55 8.96
C VAL A 357 4.25 1.88 7.89
N PHE A 358 4.55 2.57 6.78
CA PHE A 358 5.14 1.92 5.61
C PHE A 358 6.64 2.12 5.42
N ILE A 359 7.29 3.09 6.09
CA ILE A 359 8.73 3.31 5.88
C ILE A 359 9.51 3.93 7.06
N ALA A 360 8.98 4.95 7.73
CA ALA A 360 9.71 5.68 8.76
C ALA A 360 10.08 4.80 9.95
N ASN A 361 9.18 3.90 10.36
CA ASN A 361 9.42 2.84 11.34
C ASN A 361 10.63 1.97 10.99
N TYR A 362 10.70 1.45 9.76
CA TYR A 362 11.80 0.59 9.30
C TYR A 362 13.12 1.35 9.22
N VAL A 363 13.08 2.62 8.81
CA VAL A 363 14.26 3.48 8.74
C VAL A 363 14.79 3.85 10.13
N ALA A 364 13.90 4.18 11.08
CA ALA A 364 14.28 4.44 12.46
C ALA A 364 14.90 3.20 13.13
N LEU A 365 14.31 2.01 12.91
CA LEU A 365 14.86 0.74 13.40
C LEU A 365 16.20 0.41 12.76
N LEU A 366 16.36 0.63 11.45
CA LEU A 366 17.64 0.46 10.77
C LEU A 366 18.70 1.40 11.36
N SER A 367 18.35 2.65 11.63
CA SER A 367 19.24 3.60 12.31
C SER A 367 19.67 3.09 13.68
N ALA A 368 18.74 2.59 14.49
CA ALA A 368 19.02 2.04 15.80
C ALA A 368 19.97 0.83 15.71
N VAL A 369 19.73 -0.10 14.78
CA VAL A 369 20.62 -1.24 14.54
C VAL A 369 22.02 -0.77 14.16
N LEU A 370 22.16 0.18 13.23
CA LEU A 370 23.47 0.69 12.83
C LEU A 370 24.17 1.40 14.00
N ALA A 371 23.48 2.30 14.70
CA ALA A 371 24.03 3.08 15.80
C ALA A 371 24.51 2.19 16.96
N ILE A 372 23.70 1.24 17.40
CA ILE A 372 24.07 0.29 18.48
C ILE A 372 25.36 -0.45 18.11
N VAL A 373 25.48 -0.88 16.85
CA VAL A 373 26.64 -1.65 16.40
C VAL A 373 27.89 -0.78 16.29
N ILE A 374 27.77 0.43 15.74
CA ILE A 374 28.88 1.39 15.65
C ILE A 374 29.38 1.73 17.06
N ILE A 375 28.49 1.93 18.03
CA ILE A 375 28.85 2.25 19.41
C ILE A 375 29.47 1.05 20.14
N TRP A 376 28.94 -0.15 19.88
CA TRP A 376 29.47 -1.38 20.48
C TRP A 376 30.89 -1.68 19.98
N ARG A 377 31.14 -1.49 18.68
CA ARG A 377 32.45 -1.67 18.08
C ARG A 377 33.31 -0.45 18.37
N ARG A 378 33.96 -0.45 19.55
CA ARG A 378 34.97 0.58 19.88
C ARG A 378 35.99 0.72 18.73
N PRO A 379 36.58 1.92 18.52
CA PRO A 379 37.52 2.17 17.42
C PRO A 379 38.72 1.20 17.36
N GLN A 380 39.10 0.60 18.50
CA GLN A 380 40.22 -0.34 18.62
C GLN A 380 39.79 -1.83 18.57
N ALA A 381 38.50 -2.14 18.52
CA ALA A 381 37.95 -3.50 18.63
C ALA A 381 37.10 -3.92 17.41
N MET A 382 37.31 -3.29 16.25
CA MET A 382 36.59 -3.65 15.02
C MET A 382 36.81 -5.11 14.56
N GLU A 383 37.81 -5.80 15.10
CA GLU A 383 38.09 -7.20 14.78
C GLU A 383 37.36 -8.20 15.68
N GLN A 384 36.76 -7.78 16.80
CA GLN A 384 36.07 -8.73 17.68
C GLN A 384 34.63 -8.98 17.20
N PRO A 385 34.31 -10.19 16.70
CA PRO A 385 32.96 -10.52 16.28
C PRO A 385 32.01 -10.52 17.48
N VAL A 386 30.76 -10.09 17.26
CA VAL A 386 29.73 -10.19 18.30
C VAL A 386 29.55 -11.67 18.65
N ARG A 387 29.48 -11.97 19.96
CA ARG A 387 29.31 -13.34 20.45
C ARG A 387 28.06 -13.96 19.81
N GLN A 388 28.24 -15.08 19.12
CA GLN A 388 27.18 -15.76 18.37
C GLN A 388 25.92 -16.03 19.21
N ARG A 389 26.09 -16.32 20.51
CA ARG A 389 24.96 -16.53 21.44
C ARG A 389 24.05 -15.32 21.57
N ILE A 390 24.59 -14.10 21.52
CA ILE A 390 23.80 -12.86 21.58
C ILE A 390 23.02 -12.70 20.28
N LEU A 391 23.69 -12.86 19.13
CA LEU A 391 23.05 -12.80 17.82
C LEU A 391 21.93 -13.83 17.68
N ALA A 392 22.14 -15.07 18.13
CA ALA A 392 21.13 -16.13 18.12
C ALA A 392 19.92 -15.78 19.00
N ARG A 393 20.13 -15.21 20.19
CA ARG A 393 19.04 -14.76 21.08
C ARG A 393 18.24 -13.62 20.45
N LEU A 394 18.91 -12.63 19.88
CA LEU A 394 18.26 -11.51 19.19
C LEU A 394 17.44 -12.00 17.99
N LEU A 395 18.00 -12.92 17.20
CA LEU A 395 17.30 -13.54 16.08
C LEU A 395 16.06 -14.30 16.55
N PHE A 396 16.19 -15.10 17.61
CA PHE A 396 15.07 -15.84 18.19
C PHE A 396 13.96 -14.90 18.67
N VAL A 397 14.30 -13.85 19.41
CA VAL A 397 13.34 -12.85 19.90
C VAL A 397 12.66 -12.13 18.73
N ALA A 398 13.41 -11.74 17.69
CA ALA A 398 12.85 -11.08 16.51
C ALA A 398 11.90 -12.00 15.73
N ILE A 399 12.26 -13.27 15.51
CA ILE A 399 11.37 -14.23 14.83
C ILE A 399 10.14 -14.53 15.68
N LEU A 400 10.30 -14.69 17.00
CA LEU A 400 9.18 -14.93 17.91
C LEU A 400 8.20 -13.74 17.90
N TRP A 401 8.71 -12.51 17.96
CA TRP A 401 7.89 -11.31 17.84
C TRP A 401 7.18 -11.25 16.48
N GLY A 402 7.93 -11.51 15.40
CA GLY A 402 7.37 -11.56 14.05
C GLY A 402 6.27 -12.61 13.90
N LEU A 403 6.42 -13.77 14.55
CA LEU A 403 5.39 -14.81 14.58
C LEU A 403 4.13 -14.33 15.32
N ILE A 404 4.27 -13.63 16.45
CA ILE A 404 3.14 -13.05 17.19
C ILE A 404 2.38 -12.05 16.29
N GLU A 405 3.10 -11.14 15.64
CA GLU A 405 2.56 -10.11 14.75
C GLU A 405 1.86 -10.66 13.50
N VAL A 406 2.17 -11.90 13.11
CA VAL A 406 1.52 -12.55 11.97
C VAL A 406 0.39 -13.46 12.42
N VAL A 407 0.61 -14.32 13.41
CA VAL A 407 -0.35 -15.34 13.83
C VAL A 407 -1.58 -14.73 14.49
N ALA A 408 -1.41 -13.71 15.35
CA ALA A 408 -2.55 -13.12 16.04
C ALA A 408 -3.51 -12.42 15.06
N PRO A 409 -3.05 -11.58 14.12
CA PRO A 409 -3.94 -10.96 13.13
C PRO A 409 -4.52 -11.93 12.11
N THR A 410 -3.75 -12.96 11.72
CA THR A 410 -4.23 -13.98 10.77
C THR A 410 -5.55 -14.61 11.22
N LYS A 411 -5.77 -14.78 12.53
CA LYS A 411 -7.04 -15.32 13.05
C LYS A 411 -8.25 -14.41 12.77
N LEU A 412 -8.05 -13.10 12.73
CA LEU A 412 -9.09 -12.12 12.40
C LEU A 412 -9.29 -12.06 10.89
N ILE A 413 -8.19 -11.94 10.15
CA ILE A 413 -8.16 -11.73 8.71
C ILE A 413 -8.62 -12.99 7.95
N VAL A 414 -8.35 -14.21 8.44
CA VAL A 414 -8.74 -15.45 7.74
C VAL A 414 -10.24 -15.52 7.47
N ARG A 415 -11.08 -14.98 8.36
CA ARG A 415 -12.54 -14.97 8.15
C ARG A 415 -12.92 -14.10 6.96
N ILE A 416 -12.28 -12.93 6.82
CA ILE A 416 -12.48 -12.02 5.69
C ILE A 416 -11.95 -12.68 4.41
N SER A 417 -10.74 -13.24 4.46
CA SER A 417 -10.15 -13.95 3.33
C SER A 417 -10.98 -15.16 2.88
N GLN A 418 -11.60 -15.91 3.80
CA GLN A 418 -12.54 -16.98 3.46
C GLN A 418 -13.78 -16.46 2.75
N PHE A 419 -14.33 -15.32 3.20
CA PHE A 419 -15.45 -14.68 2.51
C PHE A 419 -15.04 -14.28 1.09
N THR A 420 -13.91 -13.59 0.94
CA THR A 420 -13.38 -13.15 -0.35
C THR A 420 -13.14 -14.34 -1.28
N ASP A 421 -12.64 -15.45 -0.75
CA ASP A 421 -12.48 -16.69 -1.52
C ASP A 421 -13.81 -17.29 -1.98
N ARG A 422 -14.84 -17.30 -1.13
CA ARG A 422 -16.18 -17.76 -1.55
C ARG A 422 -16.79 -16.83 -2.60
N ALA A 423 -16.63 -15.52 -2.44
CA ALA A 423 -17.06 -14.51 -3.40
C ALA A 423 -16.30 -14.63 -4.75
N ALA A 424 -15.05 -15.10 -4.74
CA ALA A 424 -14.29 -15.30 -5.98
C ALA A 424 -14.98 -16.28 -6.94
N ALA A 425 -15.72 -17.29 -6.44
CA ALA A 425 -16.43 -18.25 -7.27
C ALA A 425 -17.52 -17.58 -8.14
N ILE A 426 -18.40 -16.76 -7.54
CA ILE A 426 -19.45 -16.04 -8.28
C ILE A 426 -18.85 -15.01 -9.24
N CYS A 427 -17.74 -14.36 -8.85
CA CYS A 427 -17.05 -13.40 -9.72
C CYS A 427 -16.39 -14.11 -10.92
N GLN A 428 -15.78 -15.28 -10.71
CA GLN A 428 -15.24 -16.10 -11.80
C GLN A 428 -16.33 -16.62 -12.72
N ARG A 429 -17.49 -17.01 -12.18
CA ARG A 429 -18.66 -17.39 -12.99
C ARG A 429 -19.07 -16.24 -13.91
N LEU A 430 -19.18 -15.02 -13.37
CA LEU A 430 -19.47 -13.84 -14.16
C LEU A 430 -18.38 -13.56 -15.21
N GLY A 431 -17.11 -13.77 -14.87
CA GLY A 431 -15.98 -13.69 -15.82
C GLY A 431 -16.05 -14.73 -16.95
N GLN A 432 -16.58 -15.93 -16.69
CA GLN A 432 -16.84 -16.94 -17.71
C GLN A 432 -17.98 -16.51 -18.64
N LEU A 433 -19.07 -15.98 -18.07
CA LEU A 433 -20.19 -15.46 -18.86
C LEU A 433 -19.75 -14.33 -19.79
N ALA A 434 -18.84 -13.45 -19.36
CA ALA A 434 -18.26 -12.40 -20.22
C ALA A 434 -17.56 -12.95 -21.48
N LYS A 435 -17.06 -14.19 -21.44
CA LYS A 435 -16.39 -14.84 -22.58
C LYS A 435 -17.38 -15.50 -23.54
N THR A 436 -18.50 -15.99 -23.02
CA THR A 436 -19.50 -16.76 -23.79
C THR A 436 -20.65 -15.91 -24.29
N ASP A 437 -21.00 -14.85 -23.57
CA ASP A 437 -22.02 -13.91 -23.99
C ASP A 437 -21.53 -13.22 -25.26
N LYS A 438 -22.17 -13.55 -26.39
CA LYS A 438 -21.93 -12.94 -27.70
C LYS A 438 -22.14 -11.42 -27.70
N ALA A 439 -22.58 -10.84 -26.59
CA ALA A 439 -22.70 -9.41 -26.32
C ALA A 439 -21.34 -8.73 -26.05
N ARG A 440 -20.38 -8.93 -26.95
CA ARG A 440 -19.18 -8.06 -27.07
C ARG A 440 -19.53 -6.67 -27.62
N ASN A 441 -20.81 -6.32 -27.70
CA ASN A 441 -21.25 -4.96 -27.99
C ASN A 441 -21.14 -4.14 -26.71
N TYR A 442 -19.90 -3.89 -26.28
CA TYR A 442 -19.59 -2.81 -25.36
C TYR A 442 -20.17 -1.54 -25.95
N ASN A 443 -21.07 -0.88 -25.24
CA ASN A 443 -21.60 0.39 -25.69
C ASN A 443 -20.53 1.46 -25.42
N THR A 444 -19.54 1.57 -26.31
CA THR A 444 -18.39 2.47 -26.14
C THR A 444 -18.79 3.94 -26.11
N GLU A 445 -20.02 4.26 -26.52
CA GLU A 445 -20.57 5.61 -26.58
C GLU A 445 -21.51 5.95 -25.39
N GLY A 446 -21.83 4.97 -24.52
CA GLY A 446 -22.69 5.17 -23.35
C GLY A 446 -21.93 5.62 -22.09
N PRO A 447 -22.65 6.07 -21.03
CA PRO A 447 -22.03 6.46 -19.75
C PRO A 447 -21.31 5.30 -19.04
N ASP A 448 -21.69 4.06 -19.38
CA ASP A 448 -21.10 2.82 -18.90
C ASP A 448 -20.56 2.01 -20.10
N PRO A 449 -19.23 2.02 -20.34
CA PRO A 449 -18.64 1.36 -21.50
C PRO A 449 -18.65 -0.17 -21.38
N ARG A 450 -19.02 -0.71 -20.21
CA ARG A 450 -19.04 -2.14 -19.91
C ARG A 450 -20.36 -2.53 -19.24
N PRO A 451 -20.81 -3.80 -19.35
CA PRO A 451 -22.02 -4.24 -18.71
C PRO A 451 -21.91 -4.04 -17.18
N LEU A 452 -22.96 -3.45 -16.61
CA LEU A 452 -22.96 -2.97 -15.23
C LEU A 452 -23.52 -4.02 -14.27
N VAL A 453 -22.85 -4.18 -13.13
CA VAL A 453 -23.22 -5.14 -12.09
C VAL A 453 -23.62 -4.39 -10.83
N LEU A 454 -24.77 -4.74 -10.26
CA LEU A 454 -25.10 -4.42 -8.88
C LEU A 454 -24.66 -5.60 -8.00
N ALA A 455 -23.59 -5.43 -7.22
CA ALA A 455 -23.25 -6.35 -6.14
C ALA A 455 -23.82 -5.78 -4.84
N SER A 456 -24.76 -6.47 -4.22
CA SER A 456 -25.42 -5.99 -3.00
C SER A 456 -24.50 -5.99 -1.77
N ASP A 457 -23.52 -6.89 -1.71
CA ASP A 457 -22.45 -6.90 -0.72
C ASP A 457 -21.24 -6.13 -1.23
N ASP A 458 -20.77 -5.13 -0.47
CA ASP A 458 -19.62 -4.28 -0.83
C ASP A 458 -18.35 -5.10 -1.05
N LYS A 459 -18.07 -6.12 -0.22
CA LYS A 459 -16.86 -6.94 -0.38
C LYS A 459 -16.87 -7.74 -1.68
N VAL A 460 -18.03 -8.20 -2.11
CA VAL A 460 -18.18 -8.83 -3.44
C VAL A 460 -17.91 -7.79 -4.53
N ALA A 461 -18.47 -6.58 -4.41
CA ALA A 461 -18.20 -5.49 -5.34
C ALA A 461 -16.69 -5.18 -5.44
N LEU A 462 -15.97 -5.23 -4.31
CA LEU A 462 -14.56 -4.89 -4.26
C LEU A 462 -13.65 -5.89 -4.96
N ILE A 463 -13.90 -7.18 -4.80
CA ILE A 463 -13.10 -8.24 -5.41
C ILE A 463 -13.54 -8.57 -6.85
N LEU A 464 -14.76 -8.21 -7.26
CA LEU A 464 -15.30 -8.58 -8.57
C LEU A 464 -14.38 -8.23 -9.74
N PRO A 465 -13.79 -7.02 -9.83
CA PRO A 465 -12.95 -6.66 -10.97
C PRO A 465 -11.61 -7.41 -11.02
N THR A 466 -11.22 -8.14 -9.97
CA THR A 466 -10.09 -9.08 -9.98
C THR A 466 -10.39 -10.32 -10.82
N PHE A 467 -11.66 -10.70 -10.98
CA PHE A 467 -12.06 -11.96 -11.61
C PHE A 467 -12.98 -11.78 -12.83
N ALA A 468 -13.64 -10.64 -12.96
CA ALA A 468 -14.57 -10.35 -14.03
C ALA A 468 -14.29 -8.97 -14.67
N PRO A 469 -14.45 -8.84 -15.99
CA PRO A 469 -14.20 -7.58 -16.70
C PRO A 469 -15.33 -6.55 -16.55
N HIS A 470 -16.39 -6.84 -15.79
CA HIS A 470 -17.60 -6.02 -15.71
C HIS A 470 -17.39 -4.73 -14.91
N ALA A 471 -18.16 -3.70 -15.23
CA ALA A 471 -18.23 -2.50 -14.41
C ALA A 471 -19.22 -2.69 -13.26
N LEU A 472 -19.11 -1.86 -12.23
CA LEU A 472 -19.96 -1.88 -11.04
C LEU A 472 -20.87 -0.66 -11.01
N LEU A 473 -22.09 -0.83 -10.52
CA LEU A 473 -22.95 0.29 -10.21
C LEU A 473 -22.30 1.15 -9.12
N TRP A 474 -21.83 0.52 -8.05
CA TRP A 474 -21.20 1.20 -6.93
C TRP A 474 -20.29 0.24 -6.15
N ALA A 475 -19.24 0.78 -5.55
CA ALA A 475 -18.40 0.12 -4.56
C ALA A 475 -17.75 1.18 -3.65
N SER A 476 -17.39 0.82 -2.41
CA SER A 476 -16.72 1.73 -1.47
C SER A 476 -15.40 2.30 -2.02
N HIS A 477 -14.72 1.55 -2.89
CA HIS A 477 -13.48 1.98 -3.54
C HIS A 477 -13.69 2.96 -4.71
N PHE A 478 -14.92 3.40 -5.00
CA PHE A 478 -15.18 4.44 -5.98
C PHE A 478 -14.48 5.77 -5.64
N GLY A 479 -14.11 5.98 -4.39
CA GLY A 479 -13.25 7.10 -3.99
C GLY A 479 -11.82 7.02 -4.51
N PHE A 480 -11.33 5.86 -4.97
CA PHE A 480 -10.04 5.73 -5.68
C PHE A 480 -10.14 6.05 -7.17
N LEU A 481 -11.35 6.36 -7.64
CA LEU A 481 -11.69 6.48 -9.04
C LEU A 481 -11.99 7.94 -9.40
N ASP A 482 -11.78 8.25 -10.66
CA ASP A 482 -11.92 9.59 -11.21
C ASP A 482 -13.37 9.91 -11.58
N LEU A 483 -14.31 9.54 -10.70
CA LEU A 483 -15.73 9.81 -10.86
C LEU A 483 -16.07 11.24 -10.45
N HIS A 484 -16.87 11.92 -11.28
CA HIS A 484 -17.37 13.24 -10.92
C HIS A 484 -18.19 13.15 -9.61
N PRO A 485 -18.07 14.11 -8.66
CA PRO A 485 -18.72 14.02 -7.36
C PRO A 485 -20.23 13.77 -7.43
N ASN A 486 -20.91 14.39 -8.40
CA ASN A 486 -22.35 14.21 -8.61
C ASN A 486 -22.69 12.79 -9.08
N GLU A 487 -21.90 12.24 -10.02
CA GLU A 487 -22.09 10.86 -10.49
C GLU A 487 -21.83 9.86 -9.36
N ARG A 488 -20.77 10.07 -8.58
CA ARG A 488 -20.44 9.22 -7.42
C ARG A 488 -21.60 9.19 -6.43
N ARG A 489 -22.18 10.35 -6.09
CA ARG A 489 -23.33 10.45 -5.19
C ARG A 489 -24.58 9.81 -5.80
N GLU A 490 -24.84 10.03 -7.08
CA GLU A 490 -25.99 9.43 -7.77
C GLU A 490 -25.91 7.90 -7.77
N ARG A 491 -24.76 7.32 -8.15
CA ARG A 491 -24.54 5.88 -8.14
C ARG A 491 -24.64 5.29 -6.73
N PHE A 492 -24.13 6.01 -5.72
CA PHE A 492 -24.27 5.62 -4.32
C PHE A 492 -25.74 5.56 -3.87
N TYR A 493 -26.53 6.61 -4.13
CA TYR A 493 -27.95 6.60 -3.79
C TYR A 493 -28.75 5.57 -4.60
N LYS A 494 -28.41 5.37 -5.88
CA LYS A 494 -28.99 4.33 -6.71
C LYS A 494 -28.71 2.93 -6.16
N TYR A 495 -27.49 2.69 -5.66
CA TYR A 495 -27.14 1.46 -4.94
C TYR A 495 -28.01 1.27 -3.69
N LEU A 496 -28.11 2.27 -2.82
CA LEU A 496 -28.95 2.20 -1.61
C LEU A 496 -30.42 1.91 -1.95
N TYR A 497 -30.95 2.59 -2.99
CA TYR A 497 -32.32 2.40 -3.46
C TYR A 497 -32.59 0.98 -3.97
N TYR A 498 -31.72 0.44 -4.83
CA TYR A 498 -31.90 -0.90 -5.37
C TYR A 498 -31.67 -2.02 -4.36
N THR A 499 -30.90 -1.79 -3.29
CA THR A 499 -30.68 -2.76 -2.21
C THR A 499 -31.67 -2.65 -1.06
N GLY A 500 -32.71 -1.81 -1.21
CA GLY A 500 -33.80 -1.69 -0.24
C GLY A 500 -33.38 -1.06 1.09
N ILE A 501 -32.29 -0.28 1.11
CA ILE A 501 -31.87 0.43 2.33
C ILE A 501 -32.80 1.62 2.55
N ASP A 502 -33.62 1.57 3.58
CA ASP A 502 -34.48 2.69 3.96
C ASP A 502 -33.73 3.77 4.76
N GLU A 503 -34.41 4.88 5.03
CA GLU A 503 -33.87 6.03 5.77
C GLU A 503 -33.39 5.67 7.17
N SER A 504 -34.11 4.78 7.86
CA SER A 504 -33.80 4.38 9.23
C SER A 504 -32.54 3.53 9.29
N ARG A 505 -32.42 2.56 8.37
CA ARG A 505 -31.24 1.73 8.20
C ARG A 505 -30.06 2.57 7.75
N PHE A 506 -30.26 3.49 6.80
CA PHE A 506 -29.19 4.38 6.34
C PHE A 506 -28.67 5.26 7.47
N ALA A 507 -29.55 5.90 8.25
CA ALA A 507 -29.17 6.71 9.40
C ALA A 507 -28.37 5.91 10.43
N ASN A 508 -28.80 4.67 10.72
CA ASN A 508 -28.09 3.77 11.62
C ASN A 508 -26.68 3.46 11.10
N GLU A 509 -26.56 3.03 9.84
CA GLU A 509 -25.27 2.70 9.21
C GLU A 509 -24.32 3.91 9.15
N LEU A 510 -24.83 5.12 8.96
CA LEU A 510 -24.02 6.35 9.00
C LEU A 510 -23.51 6.70 10.40
N GLY A 511 -24.20 6.23 11.45
CA GLY A 511 -23.79 6.40 12.85
C GLY A 511 -22.80 5.33 13.35
N GLN A 512 -22.61 4.24 12.60
CA GLN A 512 -21.70 3.17 13.00
C GLN A 512 -20.23 3.54 12.74
N PRO A 513 -19.30 3.23 13.68
CA PRO A 513 -17.88 3.39 13.43
C PRO A 513 -17.42 2.48 12.29
N MET A 514 -16.45 2.92 11.49
CA MET A 514 -15.87 2.14 10.38
C MET A 514 -16.86 1.71 9.28
N SER A 515 -18.06 2.29 9.24
CA SER A 515 -19.07 1.97 8.21
C SER A 515 -18.60 2.38 6.81
N ALA A 516 -18.68 1.44 5.86
CA ALA A 516 -18.39 1.71 4.45
C ALA A 516 -19.35 2.74 3.86
N LEU A 517 -20.61 2.76 4.32
CA LEU A 517 -21.61 3.75 3.88
C LEU A 517 -21.30 5.13 4.48
N ALA A 518 -20.86 5.19 5.75
CA ALA A 518 -20.40 6.44 6.35
C ALA A 518 -19.17 6.99 5.63
N ALA A 519 -18.22 6.12 5.27
CA ALA A 519 -17.03 6.51 4.51
C ALA A 519 -17.38 7.00 3.10
N ALA A 520 -18.39 6.41 2.46
CA ALA A 520 -18.89 6.85 1.16
C ALA A 520 -19.57 8.22 1.21
N ALA A 521 -20.36 8.47 2.26
CA ALA A 521 -21.08 9.72 2.49
C ALA A 521 -20.16 10.88 2.90
N PHE A 522 -19.27 10.64 3.87
CA PHE A 522 -18.52 11.68 4.57
C PHE A 522 -17.00 11.65 4.32
N GLY A 523 -16.47 10.59 3.72
CA GLY A 523 -15.03 10.37 3.52
C GLY A 523 -14.40 9.51 4.63
N HIS A 524 -13.42 8.68 4.27
CA HIS A 524 -12.77 7.75 5.20
C HIS A 524 -12.10 8.44 6.41
N GLU A 525 -11.61 9.67 6.25
CA GLU A 525 -11.00 10.47 7.32
C GLU A 525 -11.97 10.94 8.40
N ARG A 526 -13.28 10.92 8.12
CA ARG A 526 -14.33 11.22 9.11
C ARG A 526 -14.71 9.98 9.92
N VAL A 527 -14.36 8.80 9.40
CA VAL A 527 -14.70 7.50 9.99
C VAL A 527 -13.50 6.84 10.67
N ILE A 528 -12.28 7.14 10.19
CA ILE A 528 -11.01 6.61 10.69
C ILE A 528 -10.18 7.79 11.23
N PRO A 529 -10.20 8.06 12.55
CA PRO A 529 -9.55 9.22 13.14
C PRO A 529 -8.05 9.32 12.81
N ASP A 530 -7.35 8.18 12.77
CA ASP A 530 -5.89 8.11 12.53
C ASP A 530 -5.47 8.60 11.14
N GLN A 531 -6.42 8.71 10.20
CA GLN A 531 -6.12 9.17 8.83
C GLN A 531 -6.09 10.69 8.68
N SER A 532 -6.46 11.46 9.72
CA SER A 532 -6.43 12.93 9.70
C SER A 532 -5.97 13.52 11.03
N VAL A 533 -5.03 14.46 10.95
CA VAL A 533 -4.56 15.24 12.11
C VAL A 533 -5.69 16.10 12.71
N LEU A 534 -6.73 16.42 11.93
CA LEU A 534 -7.89 17.21 12.32
C LEU A 534 -9.18 16.39 12.14
N ALA A 535 -9.19 15.15 12.62
CA ALA A 535 -10.39 14.31 12.58
C ALA A 535 -11.56 15.02 13.27
N LYS A 536 -12.66 15.21 12.52
CA LYS A 536 -13.92 15.75 13.05
C LYS A 536 -14.93 14.62 13.13
N PRO A 537 -15.60 14.40 14.27
CA PRO A 537 -16.65 13.39 14.35
C PRO A 537 -17.79 13.73 13.38
N ILE A 538 -18.48 12.71 12.87
CA ILE A 538 -19.70 12.89 12.08
C ILE A 538 -20.82 13.31 13.03
N THR A 539 -21.48 14.44 12.74
CA THR A 539 -22.55 14.97 13.61
C THR A 539 -23.92 14.41 13.23
N GLY A 540 -24.85 14.40 14.18
CA GLY A 540 -26.24 14.01 13.92
C GLY A 540 -26.93 14.89 12.88
N GLU A 541 -26.57 16.17 12.79
CA GLU A 541 -27.07 17.09 11.77
C GLU A 541 -26.56 16.72 10.37
N GLU A 542 -25.28 16.37 10.23
CA GLU A 542 -24.72 15.88 8.96
C GLU A 542 -25.39 14.57 8.52
N ILE A 543 -25.64 13.65 9.45
CA ILE A 543 -26.38 12.41 9.17
C ILE A 543 -27.80 12.72 8.71
N ALA A 544 -28.54 13.56 9.45
CA ALA A 544 -29.90 13.94 9.08
C ALA A 544 -29.98 14.60 7.70
N LYS A 545 -29.00 15.44 7.36
CA LYS A 545 -28.90 16.09 6.05
C LYS A 545 -28.65 15.09 4.92
N GLU A 546 -27.73 14.15 5.11
CA GLU A 546 -27.42 13.14 4.09
C GLU A 546 -28.60 12.17 3.90
N VAL A 547 -29.28 11.79 4.98
CA VAL A 547 -30.50 10.96 4.94
C VAL A 547 -31.63 11.68 4.21
N ALA A 548 -31.87 12.97 4.49
CA ALA A 548 -32.86 13.77 3.76
C ALA A 548 -32.52 13.89 2.26
N GLY A 549 -31.23 14.01 1.92
CA GLY A 549 -30.76 13.99 0.54
C GLY A 549 -31.08 12.67 -0.17
N TYR A 550 -30.84 11.54 0.51
CA TYR A 550 -31.19 10.22 0.00
C TYR A 550 -32.72 10.02 -0.15
N GLN A 551 -33.51 10.44 0.84
CA GLN A 551 -34.98 10.39 0.78
C GLN A 551 -35.53 11.18 -0.41
N ALA A 552 -35.03 12.39 -0.63
CA ALA A 552 -35.41 13.21 -1.78
C ALA A 552 -35.04 12.52 -3.11
N TYR A 553 -33.90 11.83 -3.15
CA TYR A 553 -33.49 11.04 -4.32
C TYR A 553 -34.43 9.86 -4.58
N ALA A 554 -34.73 9.07 -3.55
CA ALA A 554 -35.57 7.86 -3.63
C ALA A 554 -37.02 8.20 -4.01
N SER A 555 -37.60 9.25 -3.43
CA SER A 555 -38.96 9.71 -3.73
C SER A 555 -39.11 10.28 -5.15
N SER A 556 -38.04 10.81 -5.72
CA SER A 556 -37.99 11.32 -7.10
C SER A 556 -37.41 10.31 -8.09
N PHE A 557 -37.33 9.02 -7.74
CA PHE A 557 -36.74 8.00 -8.62
C PHE A 557 -37.70 7.65 -9.76
N THR A 558 -37.21 7.72 -11.01
CA THR A 558 -38.02 7.52 -12.22
C THR A 558 -37.41 6.46 -13.14
N ARG A 559 -38.16 6.06 -14.18
CA ARG A 559 -37.67 5.17 -15.23
C ARG A 559 -36.46 5.75 -15.96
N GLU A 560 -36.41 7.05 -16.19
CA GLU A 560 -35.27 7.73 -16.81
C GLU A 560 -34.01 7.59 -15.96
N LYS A 561 -34.14 7.76 -14.63
CA LYS A 561 -33.04 7.50 -13.69
C LYS A 561 -32.62 6.03 -13.70
N ALA A 562 -33.56 5.09 -13.79
CA ALA A 562 -33.23 3.67 -13.93
C ALA A 562 -32.46 3.40 -15.23
N ALA A 563 -32.88 4.02 -16.35
CA ALA A 563 -32.28 3.85 -17.67
C ALA A 563 -30.89 4.51 -17.83
N GLN A 564 -30.52 5.46 -16.96
CA GLN A 564 -29.24 6.17 -17.06
C GLN A 564 -28.01 5.26 -16.85
N HIS A 565 -28.12 4.26 -15.96
CA HIS A 565 -27.05 3.31 -15.64
C HIS A 565 -27.63 1.89 -15.71
N LEU A 566 -27.70 1.33 -16.92
CA LEU A 566 -28.38 0.07 -17.19
C LEU A 566 -27.64 -1.11 -16.56
N LEU A 567 -28.27 -1.73 -15.57
CA LEU A 567 -27.82 -3.00 -15.01
C LEU A 567 -27.96 -4.12 -16.04
N SER A 568 -26.91 -4.93 -16.15
CA SER A 568 -26.92 -6.19 -16.89
C SER A 568 -27.00 -7.39 -15.93
N TYR A 569 -26.43 -7.24 -14.73
CA TYR A 569 -26.35 -8.29 -13.74
C TYR A 569 -26.60 -7.76 -12.33
N VAL A 570 -27.12 -8.65 -11.48
CA VAL A 570 -27.27 -8.43 -10.03
C VAL A 570 -26.71 -9.62 -9.28
N ILE A 571 -25.88 -9.37 -8.27
CA ILE A 571 -25.35 -10.39 -7.35
C ILE A 571 -25.89 -10.14 -5.94
N VAL A 572 -26.53 -11.16 -5.38
CA VAL A 572 -27.04 -11.14 -4.00
C VAL A 572 -26.66 -12.39 -3.21
N PRO A 573 -26.58 -12.30 -1.87
CA PRO A 573 -26.54 -13.47 -1.01
C PRO A 573 -27.71 -14.42 -1.29
N ALA A 574 -27.44 -15.72 -1.25
CA ALA A 574 -28.44 -16.77 -1.51
C ALA A 574 -29.43 -16.95 -0.35
N ASP A 575 -29.17 -16.35 0.81
CA ASP A 575 -30.04 -16.42 2.00
C ASP A 575 -31.28 -15.51 1.92
N GLY A 576 -31.41 -14.71 0.87
CA GLY A 576 -32.54 -13.80 0.67
C GLY A 576 -32.54 -12.59 1.60
N SER A 577 -31.40 -12.25 2.21
CA SER A 577 -31.27 -11.13 3.16
C SER A 577 -31.41 -9.73 2.54
N ILE A 578 -31.36 -9.63 1.21
CA ILE A 578 -31.44 -8.36 0.48
C ILE A 578 -32.83 -8.15 -0.13
N ASP A 579 -33.46 -7.02 0.21
CA ASP A 579 -34.70 -6.60 -0.43
C ASP A 579 -34.43 -5.99 -1.80
N LEU A 580 -34.90 -6.67 -2.85
CA LEU A 580 -34.81 -6.22 -4.25
C LEU A 580 -36.13 -5.62 -4.76
N SER A 581 -37.12 -5.39 -3.90
CA SER A 581 -38.45 -4.89 -4.29
C SER A 581 -38.38 -3.61 -5.12
N ASN A 582 -37.48 -2.68 -4.78
CA ASN A 582 -37.24 -1.45 -5.53
C ASN A 582 -36.59 -1.71 -6.90
N LEU A 583 -35.69 -2.68 -7.00
CA LEU A 583 -35.08 -3.07 -8.27
C LEU A 583 -36.12 -3.73 -9.19
N ASP A 584 -36.96 -4.61 -8.65
CA ASP A 584 -37.96 -5.38 -9.39
C ASP A 584 -39.08 -4.51 -9.99
N ARG A 585 -39.27 -3.27 -9.49
CA ARG A 585 -40.14 -2.26 -10.11
C ARG A 585 -39.67 -1.84 -11.50
N TRP A 586 -38.36 -1.83 -11.73
CA TRP A 586 -37.73 -1.30 -12.93
C TRP A 586 -37.12 -2.38 -13.80
N TYR A 587 -36.69 -3.49 -13.21
CA TYR A 587 -36.02 -4.58 -13.89
C TYR A 587 -36.81 -5.89 -13.77
N GLU A 588 -36.73 -6.70 -14.82
CA GLU A 588 -37.08 -8.11 -14.79
C GLU A 588 -35.81 -8.93 -14.58
N ARG A 589 -35.84 -9.85 -13.61
CA ARG A 589 -34.75 -10.78 -13.32
C ARG A 589 -35.04 -12.13 -13.95
N ASP A 590 -34.00 -12.82 -14.41
CA ASP A 590 -34.11 -14.21 -14.81
C ASP A 590 -34.27 -15.16 -13.60
N ARG A 591 -34.16 -16.48 -13.85
CA ARG A 591 -34.27 -17.50 -12.79
C ARG A 591 -33.13 -17.44 -11.77
N GLY A 592 -32.03 -16.73 -12.06
CA GLY A 592 -30.82 -16.72 -11.26
C GLY A 592 -29.96 -17.97 -11.46
N ASP A 593 -28.64 -17.79 -11.34
CA ASP A 593 -27.61 -18.83 -11.31
C ASP A 593 -26.95 -18.82 -9.92
N GLN A 594 -27.19 -19.85 -9.11
CA GLN A 594 -26.62 -19.94 -7.76
C GLN A 594 -25.20 -20.50 -7.82
N VAL A 595 -24.23 -19.75 -7.27
CA VAL A 595 -22.84 -20.20 -7.12
C VAL A 595 -22.39 -19.96 -5.68
N GLY A 596 -22.27 -21.06 -4.93
CA GLY A 596 -21.95 -21.02 -3.51
C GLY A 596 -23.00 -20.23 -2.72
N ASP A 597 -22.55 -19.25 -1.95
CA ASP A 597 -23.38 -18.43 -1.06
C ASP A 597 -24.10 -17.28 -1.78
N HIS A 598 -24.02 -17.20 -3.12
CA HIS A 598 -24.56 -16.07 -3.90
C HIS A 598 -25.39 -16.54 -5.08
N ILE A 599 -26.30 -15.68 -5.53
CA ILE A 599 -27.10 -15.83 -6.74
C ILE A 599 -26.74 -14.70 -7.70
N LEU A 600 -26.44 -15.04 -8.95
CA LEU A 600 -26.25 -14.11 -10.06
C LEU A 600 -27.51 -14.09 -10.91
N TYR A 601 -28.16 -12.94 -11.01
CA TYR A 601 -29.28 -12.70 -11.91
C TYR A 601 -28.82 -11.96 -13.15
N ARG A 602 -29.33 -12.34 -14.32
CA ARG A 602 -29.38 -11.44 -15.48
C ARG A 602 -30.61 -10.56 -15.35
N VAL A 603 -30.45 -9.28 -15.65
CA VAL A 603 -31.55 -8.32 -15.53
C VAL A 603 -31.76 -7.52 -16.80
N GLN A 604 -33.01 -7.15 -17.06
CA GLN A 604 -33.40 -6.32 -18.19
C GLN A 604 -34.34 -5.21 -17.72
N LEU A 605 -34.13 -4.00 -18.21
CA LEU A 605 -35.04 -2.89 -17.91
C LEU A 605 -36.43 -3.21 -18.47
N ARG A 606 -37.46 -3.07 -17.65
CA ARG A 606 -38.85 -3.27 -18.07
C ARG A 606 -39.23 -2.25 -19.15
N PRO A 607 -40.06 -2.65 -20.14
CA PRO A 607 -40.51 -1.77 -21.22
C PRO A 607 -41.22 -0.52 -20.70
#